data_AF-A0A518IS78-F1
#
_entry.id   AF-A0A518IS78-F1
#
_cell.length_a   1.000
_cell.length_b   1.000
_cell.length_c   1.000
_cell.angle_alpha   90.00
_cell.angle_beta   90.00
_cell.angle_gamma   90.00
#
_symmetry.space_group_name_H-M   'P 1'
#
loop_
_entity.id
_entity.type
_entity.pdbx_description
1 polymer ?
#
loop_
_entity_poly.entity_id
_entity_poly.type
_entity_poly.pdbx_seq_one_letter_code
_entity_poly.pdbx_strand_id
1 'polypeptide(L)'
;MKRIATHVAALLVAWTSSSVSLAFAADDSLQQEAEWAMADDARVTEAMQLGLTEQGLDATKIEAAMGSLGQLMQAGQADPLDAFIRASVVALPKLAEKLQQIEQSPSSIGDDPFLAFVPTVRDQARLWAGRALVRVRLFDEAIPLLQSLEPIDVVAPAELLFYRGACYHALLKKDEAIDDLSALLQRKAEIPQRFARTAELMLADIQPLKEDSLDEIARLMNDVSRRLDLGRAGDPVVEREQQIIDKLDQMIEKMEEQQKQQQQQMQQAQSGGQGGSQSKPMEDSQIAGGSGPGDVDRKKLGDRDGWGNLPPAQRQEALQKISQDLPTHYREAIEAYFRKLATEKR
;
A
#
# COMPACT_ATOMS: atom_id res chain seq x y z
N MET A 1 -8.48 -34.63 77.11
CA MET A 1 -9.58 -35.59 77.37
C MET A 1 -10.80 -35.05 76.62
N LYS A 2 -11.54 -35.72 75.73
CA LYS A 2 -11.72 -37.10 75.29
C LYS A 2 -12.07 -37.06 73.79
N ARG A 3 -11.81 -38.18 73.09
CA ARG A 3 -12.08 -38.47 71.67
C ARG A 3 -13.57 -38.74 71.40
N ILE A 4 -13.96 -38.71 70.11
CA ILE A 4 -14.82 -39.63 69.31
C ILE A 4 -15.24 -38.82 68.06
N ALA A 5 -14.72 -38.99 66.84
CA ALA A 5 -14.77 -40.09 65.86
C ALA A 5 -16.12 -40.24 65.11
N THR A 6 -16.03 -40.17 63.77
CA THR A 6 -16.93 -40.72 62.71
C THR A 6 -18.34 -40.10 62.55
N HIS A 7 -18.90 -39.76 61.38
CA HIS A 7 -18.86 -40.39 60.05
C HIS A 7 -18.93 -39.40 58.86
N VAL A 8 -18.26 -39.79 57.76
CA VAL A 8 -18.34 -39.22 56.40
C VAL A 8 -19.46 -39.93 55.63
N ALA A 9 -20.36 -39.18 54.99
CA ALA A 9 -21.28 -39.66 53.97
C ALA A 9 -21.02 -38.91 52.67
N ALA A 10 -20.33 -39.58 51.73
CA ALA A 10 -20.10 -39.10 50.38
C ALA A 10 -21.28 -39.51 49.50
N LEU A 11 -21.95 -38.54 48.87
CA LEU A 11 -22.99 -38.75 47.88
C LEU A 11 -22.35 -38.60 46.49
N LEU A 12 -22.09 -39.72 45.83
CA LEU A 12 -21.59 -39.81 44.46
C LEU A 12 -22.76 -39.58 43.49
N VAL A 13 -22.77 -38.44 42.81
CA VAL A 13 -23.60 -38.23 41.61
C VAL A 13 -22.80 -38.72 40.42
N ALA A 14 -23.26 -39.81 39.82
CA ALA A 14 -22.69 -40.37 38.60
C ALA A 14 -23.03 -39.47 37.40
N TRP A 15 -22.03 -38.84 36.79
CA TRP A 15 -22.14 -38.28 35.45
C TRP A 15 -21.68 -39.34 34.46
N THR A 16 -22.61 -39.87 33.68
CA THR A 16 -22.29 -40.74 32.54
C THR A 16 -21.85 -39.87 31.38
N SER A 17 -20.54 -39.68 31.22
CA SER A 17 -19.96 -39.10 30.01
C SER A 17 -20.02 -40.15 28.89
N SER A 18 -20.90 -39.95 27.91
CA SER A 18 -20.83 -40.65 26.64
C SER A 18 -19.64 -40.10 25.85
N SER A 19 -18.52 -40.80 25.89
CA SER A 19 -17.35 -40.51 25.07
C SER A 19 -17.64 -40.89 23.62
N VAL A 20 -17.97 -39.91 22.78
CA VAL A 20 -17.83 -40.05 21.33
C VAL A 20 -16.35 -39.90 21.02
N SER A 21 -15.68 -41.01 20.69
CA SER A 21 -14.30 -40.99 20.21
C SER A 21 -14.25 -40.42 18.79
N LEU A 22 -14.04 -39.11 18.69
CA LEU A 22 -13.54 -38.49 17.47
C LEU A 22 -12.03 -38.71 17.42
N ALA A 23 -11.58 -39.49 16.44
CA ALA A 23 -10.17 -39.61 16.11
C ALA A 23 -9.69 -38.24 15.59
N PHE A 24 -9.10 -37.45 16.47
CA PHE A 24 -8.39 -36.22 16.11
C PHE A 24 -7.08 -36.63 15.43
N ALA A 25 -6.97 -36.38 14.13
CA ALA A 25 -5.67 -36.36 13.47
C ALA A 25 -4.89 -35.17 14.04
N ALA A 26 -3.82 -35.46 14.77
CA ALA A 26 -3.01 -34.50 15.51
C ALA A 26 -2.04 -33.71 14.63
N ASP A 27 -2.53 -33.11 13.53
CA ASP A 27 -1.70 -32.33 12.59
C ASP A 27 -2.24 -30.91 12.31
N ASP A 28 -3.40 -30.53 12.89
CA ASP A 28 -4.09 -29.28 12.55
C ASP A 28 -4.02 -28.19 13.63
N SER A 29 -3.33 -28.45 14.75
CA SER A 29 -3.34 -27.57 15.94
C SER A 29 -2.42 -26.35 15.86
N LEU A 30 -1.91 -26.00 14.68
CA LEU A 30 -1.00 -24.86 14.46
C LEU A 30 -1.44 -23.92 13.33
N GLN A 31 -2.61 -24.14 12.73
CA GLN A 31 -3.17 -23.13 11.83
C GLN A 31 -3.72 -21.98 12.69
N GLN A 32 -3.14 -20.80 12.55
CA GLN A 32 -3.67 -19.59 13.15
C GLN A 32 -5.12 -19.42 12.64
N GLU A 33 -6.09 -19.50 13.55
CA GLU A 33 -7.50 -19.29 13.19
C GLU A 33 -7.66 -17.88 12.60
N ALA A 34 -8.38 -17.80 11.48
CA ALA A 34 -8.65 -16.51 10.85
C ALA A 34 -9.47 -15.63 11.79
N GLU A 35 -9.05 -14.37 11.95
CA GLU A 35 -9.62 -13.38 12.87
C GLU A 35 -11.00 -12.88 12.43
N TRP A 36 -11.40 -13.20 11.20
CA TRP A 36 -12.68 -12.83 10.62
C TRP A 36 -13.28 -14.01 9.83
N ALA A 37 -14.55 -13.87 9.44
CA ALA A 37 -15.28 -14.88 8.67
C ALA A 37 -15.99 -14.26 7.47
N MET A 38 -16.05 -15.02 6.35
CA MET A 38 -16.88 -14.67 5.21
C MET A 38 -18.35 -14.55 5.62
N ALA A 39 -19.08 -13.63 5.01
CA ALA A 39 -20.54 -13.58 5.16
C ALA A 39 -21.15 -14.61 4.21
N ASP A 40 -21.97 -15.51 4.76
CA ASP A 40 -22.79 -16.43 3.99
C ASP A 40 -24.14 -15.78 3.63
N ASP A 41 -24.90 -16.44 2.76
CA ASP A 41 -26.19 -15.91 2.29
C ASP A 41 -27.18 -15.66 3.44
N ALA A 42 -27.12 -16.47 4.49
CA ALA A 42 -27.93 -16.32 5.69
C ALA A 42 -27.60 -15.02 6.42
N ARG A 43 -26.33 -14.72 6.65
CA ARG A 43 -25.89 -13.48 7.30
C ARG A 43 -26.24 -12.24 6.49
N VAL A 44 -26.13 -12.29 5.16
CA VAL A 44 -26.55 -11.17 4.29
C VAL A 44 -28.06 -10.90 4.43
N THR A 45 -28.85 -11.98 4.42
CA THR A 45 -30.31 -11.95 4.56
C THR A 45 -30.72 -11.40 5.94
N GLU A 46 -30.10 -11.90 7.01
CA GLU A 46 -30.34 -11.46 8.38
C GLU A 46 -29.97 -9.99 8.58
N ALA A 47 -28.81 -9.55 8.07
CA ALA A 47 -28.39 -8.15 8.14
C ALA A 47 -29.40 -7.22 7.44
N MET A 48 -29.95 -7.64 6.29
CA MET A 48 -30.96 -6.82 5.60
C MET A 48 -32.25 -6.75 6.40
N GLN A 49 -32.74 -7.89 6.87
CA GLN A 49 -33.97 -7.94 7.65
C GLN A 49 -33.84 -7.11 8.92
N LEU A 50 -32.73 -7.24 9.66
CA LEU A 50 -32.42 -6.47 10.84
C LEU A 50 -32.38 -4.97 10.51
N GLY A 51 -31.56 -4.57 9.54
CA GLY A 51 -31.37 -3.17 9.19
C GLY A 51 -32.65 -2.48 8.73
N LEU A 52 -33.48 -3.12 7.91
CA LEU A 52 -34.76 -2.53 7.47
C LEU A 52 -35.78 -2.48 8.61
N THR A 53 -35.79 -3.47 9.50
CA THR A 53 -36.68 -3.49 10.68
C THR A 53 -36.31 -2.39 11.67
N GLU A 54 -35.02 -2.27 12.02
CA GLU A 54 -34.50 -1.23 12.92
C GLU A 54 -34.71 0.17 12.35
N GLN A 55 -34.62 0.31 11.03
CA GLN A 55 -34.89 1.57 10.34
C GLN A 55 -36.38 1.97 10.40
N GLY A 56 -37.27 1.06 10.82
CA GLY A 56 -38.69 1.31 11.05
C GLY A 56 -39.56 1.13 9.80
N LEU A 57 -39.15 0.26 8.87
CA LEU A 57 -39.93 0.00 7.66
C LEU A 57 -41.13 -0.91 7.94
N ASP A 58 -42.19 -0.72 7.15
CA ASP A 58 -43.35 -1.61 7.17
C ASP A 58 -43.04 -2.99 6.56
N ALA A 59 -43.83 -3.99 6.95
CA ALA A 59 -43.62 -5.38 6.54
C ALA A 59 -43.65 -5.56 5.01
N THR A 60 -44.49 -4.81 4.30
CA THR A 60 -44.62 -4.91 2.84
C THR A 60 -43.34 -4.44 2.14
N LYS A 61 -42.73 -3.35 2.59
CA LYS A 61 -41.45 -2.87 2.04
C LYS A 61 -40.30 -3.81 2.38
N ILE A 62 -40.29 -4.36 3.59
CA ILE A 62 -39.29 -5.35 3.99
C ILE A 62 -39.40 -6.58 3.09
N GLU A 63 -40.61 -7.14 2.93
CA GLU A 63 -40.85 -8.31 2.07
C GLU A 63 -40.42 -8.06 0.62
N ALA A 64 -40.75 -6.88 0.06
CA ALA A 64 -40.32 -6.49 -1.29
C ALA A 64 -38.79 -6.40 -1.43
N ALA A 65 -38.10 -5.79 -0.45
CA ALA A 65 -36.64 -5.69 -0.45
C ALA A 65 -35.97 -7.07 -0.31
N MET A 66 -36.45 -7.91 0.61
CA MET A 66 -35.96 -9.28 0.80
C MET A 66 -36.16 -10.13 -0.46
N GLY A 67 -37.32 -9.99 -1.11
CA GLY A 67 -37.59 -10.65 -2.39
C GLY A 67 -36.62 -10.20 -3.49
N SER A 68 -36.35 -8.90 -3.57
CA SER A 68 -35.36 -8.35 -4.51
C SER A 68 -33.93 -8.85 -4.22
N LEU A 69 -33.53 -8.90 -2.95
CA LEU A 69 -32.22 -9.44 -2.53
C LEU A 69 -32.07 -10.89 -2.98
N GLY A 70 -33.07 -11.74 -2.68
CA GLY A 70 -33.05 -13.15 -3.06
C GLY A 70 -32.93 -13.35 -4.57
N GLN A 71 -33.63 -12.54 -5.37
CA GLN A 71 -33.51 -12.59 -6.84
C GLN A 71 -32.11 -12.21 -7.32
N LEU A 72 -31.52 -11.15 -6.77
CA LEU A 72 -30.18 -10.68 -7.15
C LEU A 72 -29.09 -11.70 -6.82
N MET A 73 -29.18 -12.33 -5.65
CA MET A 73 -28.22 -13.34 -5.19
C MET A 73 -28.34 -14.65 -5.98
N GLN A 74 -29.56 -15.15 -6.20
CA GLN A 74 -29.79 -16.40 -6.96
C GLN A 74 -29.33 -16.28 -8.42
N ALA A 75 -29.52 -15.11 -9.02
CA ALA A 75 -29.11 -14.90 -10.41
C ALA A 75 -27.59 -14.79 -10.58
N GLY A 76 -26.81 -14.72 -9.49
CA GLY A 76 -25.37 -14.49 -9.52
C GLY A 76 -24.98 -13.18 -10.23
N GLN A 77 -25.91 -12.23 -10.30
CA GLN A 77 -25.77 -11.00 -11.10
C GLN A 77 -25.00 -9.90 -10.38
N ALA A 78 -24.88 -9.98 -9.05
CA ALA A 78 -24.26 -8.97 -8.21
C ALA A 78 -23.46 -9.64 -7.08
N ASP A 79 -22.38 -8.99 -6.66
CA ASP A 79 -21.73 -9.34 -5.39
C ASP A 79 -22.67 -9.06 -4.20
N PRO A 80 -22.46 -9.69 -3.02
CA PRO A 80 -23.38 -9.57 -1.88
C PRO A 80 -23.63 -8.13 -1.44
N LEU A 81 -22.61 -7.27 -1.51
CA LEU A 81 -22.73 -5.86 -1.14
C LEU A 81 -23.57 -5.08 -2.16
N ASP A 82 -23.34 -5.29 -3.46
CA ASP A 82 -24.16 -4.72 -4.52
C ASP A 82 -25.62 -5.20 -4.42
N ALA A 83 -25.84 -6.48 -4.17
CA ALA A 83 -27.18 -7.04 -4.00
C ALA A 83 -27.89 -6.40 -2.80
N PHE A 84 -27.19 -6.29 -1.66
CA PHE A 84 -27.70 -5.65 -0.45
C PHE A 84 -28.12 -4.19 -0.71
N ILE A 85 -27.23 -3.40 -1.32
CA ILE A 85 -27.48 -1.98 -1.55
C ILE A 85 -28.60 -1.78 -2.57
N ARG A 86 -28.60 -2.52 -3.68
CA ARG A 86 -29.63 -2.43 -4.72
C ARG A 86 -31.02 -2.76 -4.19
N ALA A 87 -31.15 -3.78 -3.35
CA ALA A 87 -32.43 -4.10 -2.72
C ALA A 87 -32.81 -3.06 -1.65
N SER A 88 -31.84 -2.56 -0.88
CA SER A 88 -32.09 -1.54 0.16
C SER A 88 -32.60 -0.22 -0.42
N VAL A 89 -32.03 0.27 -1.52
CA VAL A 89 -32.43 1.56 -2.11
C VAL A 89 -33.86 1.58 -2.67
N VAL A 90 -34.41 0.43 -3.03
CA VAL A 90 -35.82 0.30 -3.43
C VAL A 90 -36.75 0.67 -2.26
N ALA A 91 -36.38 0.28 -1.05
CA ALA A 91 -37.16 0.54 0.16
C ALA A 91 -36.77 1.87 0.85
N LEU A 92 -35.55 2.37 0.59
CA LEU A 92 -34.94 3.55 1.19
C LEU A 92 -34.53 4.59 0.14
N PRO A 93 -35.46 5.43 -0.37
CA PRO A 93 -35.14 6.40 -1.42
C PRO A 93 -34.08 7.43 -0.99
N LYS A 94 -34.08 7.84 0.28
CA LYS A 94 -33.04 8.74 0.83
C LYS A 94 -31.63 8.13 0.78
N LEU A 95 -31.52 6.80 0.87
CA LEU A 95 -30.24 6.12 0.72
C LEU A 95 -29.76 6.24 -0.73
N ALA A 96 -30.66 6.03 -1.69
CA ALA A 96 -30.38 6.19 -3.11
C ALA A 96 -29.87 7.61 -3.44
N GLU A 97 -30.55 8.64 -2.92
CA GLU A 97 -30.16 10.05 -3.09
C GLU A 97 -28.74 10.31 -2.58
N LYS A 98 -28.38 9.75 -1.41
CA LYS A 98 -27.04 9.92 -0.83
C LYS A 98 -25.96 9.21 -1.63
N LEU A 99 -26.21 7.98 -2.06
CA LEU A 99 -25.27 7.24 -2.91
C LEU A 99 -25.05 7.95 -4.24
N GLN A 100 -26.12 8.42 -4.88
CA GLN A 100 -26.06 9.18 -6.12
C GLN A 100 -25.32 10.51 -5.95
N GLN A 101 -25.53 11.22 -4.84
CA GLN A 101 -24.81 12.45 -4.52
C GLN A 101 -23.29 12.21 -4.44
N ILE A 102 -22.88 11.11 -3.80
CA ILE A 102 -21.47 10.72 -3.69
C ILE A 102 -20.88 10.41 -5.07
N GLU A 103 -21.59 9.66 -5.92
CA GLU A 103 -21.11 9.37 -7.28
C GLU A 103 -20.95 10.63 -8.13
N GLN A 104 -21.85 11.60 -7.99
CA GLN A 104 -21.83 12.85 -8.77
C GLN A 104 -20.84 13.88 -8.24
N SER A 105 -20.57 13.90 -6.93
CA SER A 105 -19.73 14.89 -6.28
C SER A 105 -18.88 14.25 -5.17
N PRO A 106 -17.96 13.35 -5.55
CA PRO A 106 -17.26 12.50 -4.59
C PRO A 106 -16.26 13.29 -3.72
N SER A 107 -15.86 14.49 -4.11
CA SER A 107 -15.00 15.39 -3.33
C SER A 107 -15.73 16.21 -2.26
N SER A 108 -17.07 16.12 -2.18
CA SER A 108 -17.91 16.91 -1.27
C SER A 108 -18.56 16.07 -0.17
N ILE A 109 -17.90 14.99 0.22
CA ILE A 109 -18.33 14.12 1.32
C ILE A 109 -18.00 14.86 2.62
N GLY A 110 -19.00 15.52 3.20
CA GLY A 110 -18.91 16.10 4.53
C GLY A 110 -18.82 15.02 5.62
N ASP A 111 -19.20 15.37 6.85
CA ASP A 111 -19.36 14.39 7.94
C ASP A 111 -20.27 13.23 7.50
N ASP A 112 -20.07 12.06 8.10
CA ASP A 112 -20.70 10.77 7.77
C ASP A 112 -22.07 10.91 7.05
N PRO A 113 -22.10 10.74 5.71
CA PRO A 113 -23.29 11.04 4.91
C PRO A 113 -24.47 10.10 5.21
N PHE A 114 -24.19 9.00 5.93
CA PHE A 114 -25.14 7.96 6.25
C PHE A 114 -25.58 7.97 7.74
N LEU A 115 -25.23 9.01 8.51
CA LEU A 115 -25.56 9.14 9.93
C LEU A 115 -27.07 9.00 10.24
N ALA A 116 -27.93 9.34 9.27
CA ALA A 116 -29.39 9.21 9.40
C ALA A 116 -29.91 7.77 9.33
N PHE A 117 -29.08 6.81 8.92
CA PHE A 117 -29.45 5.39 8.82
C PHE A 117 -28.98 4.61 10.06
N VAL A 118 -29.70 3.54 10.39
CA VAL A 118 -29.29 2.61 11.45
C VAL A 118 -27.94 1.96 11.11
N PRO A 119 -27.11 1.58 12.10
CA PRO A 119 -25.75 1.06 11.88
C PRO A 119 -25.68 -0.03 10.81
N THR A 120 -26.56 -1.03 10.90
CA THR A 120 -26.63 -2.16 9.97
C THR A 120 -26.72 -1.74 8.50
N VAL A 121 -27.51 -0.70 8.18
CA VAL A 121 -27.64 -0.15 6.82
C VAL A 121 -26.51 0.82 6.50
N ARG A 122 -26.17 1.67 7.47
CA ARG A 122 -25.13 2.70 7.36
C ARG A 122 -23.77 2.10 6.98
N ASP A 123 -23.38 1.02 7.64
CA ASP A 123 -22.05 0.43 7.47
C ASP A 123 -21.91 -0.26 6.11
N GLN A 124 -22.98 -0.87 5.59
CA GLN A 124 -23.00 -1.36 4.20
C GLN A 124 -22.90 -0.20 3.20
N ALA A 125 -23.62 0.89 3.45
CA ALA A 125 -23.58 2.06 2.58
C ALA A 125 -22.21 2.74 2.57
N ARG A 126 -21.56 2.85 3.74
CA ARG A 126 -20.18 3.32 3.89
C ARG A 126 -19.20 2.44 3.14
N LEU A 127 -19.29 1.11 3.28
CA LEU A 127 -18.43 0.19 2.54
C LEU A 127 -18.63 0.33 1.02
N TRP A 128 -19.88 0.37 0.57
CA TRP A 128 -20.20 0.50 -0.86
C TRP A 128 -19.68 1.82 -1.45
N ALA A 129 -19.90 2.93 -0.75
CA ALA A 129 -19.42 4.26 -1.16
C ALA A 129 -17.89 4.34 -1.11
N GLY A 130 -17.27 3.86 -0.03
CA GLY A 130 -15.81 3.79 0.09
C GLY A 130 -15.18 3.00 -1.06
N ARG A 131 -15.75 1.84 -1.41
CA ARG A 131 -15.34 1.06 -2.58
C ARG A 131 -15.42 1.84 -3.88
N ALA A 132 -16.48 2.62 -4.10
CA ALA A 132 -16.62 3.45 -5.29
C ALA A 132 -15.54 4.53 -5.36
N LEU A 133 -15.24 5.19 -4.24
CA LEU A 133 -14.20 6.23 -4.12
C LEU A 133 -12.79 5.68 -4.36
N VAL A 134 -12.49 4.49 -3.83
CA VAL A 134 -11.20 3.83 -4.06
C VAL A 134 -10.95 3.56 -5.54
N ARG A 135 -11.97 3.14 -6.28
CA ARG A 135 -11.86 2.86 -7.73
C ARG A 135 -11.48 4.09 -8.55
N VAL A 136 -11.77 5.29 -8.05
CA VAL A 136 -11.42 6.58 -8.68
C VAL A 136 -10.25 7.29 -7.99
N ARG A 137 -9.45 6.56 -7.18
CA ARG A 137 -8.24 7.07 -6.48
C ARG A 137 -8.51 8.16 -5.44
N LEU A 138 -9.74 8.28 -4.95
CA LEU A 138 -10.16 9.23 -3.90
C LEU A 138 -9.98 8.61 -2.51
N PHE A 139 -8.73 8.30 -2.16
CA PHE A 139 -8.40 7.59 -0.93
C PHE A 139 -8.64 8.42 0.34
N ASP A 140 -8.41 9.73 0.26
CA ASP A 140 -8.62 10.67 1.37
C ASP A 140 -10.10 10.72 1.79
N GLU A 141 -11.04 10.58 0.84
CA GLU A 141 -12.48 10.52 1.10
C GLU A 141 -12.97 9.12 1.47
N ALA A 142 -12.33 8.08 0.93
CA ALA A 142 -12.71 6.70 1.21
C ALA A 142 -12.38 6.30 2.66
N ILE A 143 -11.22 6.70 3.18
CA ILE A 143 -10.77 6.30 4.53
C ILE A 143 -11.76 6.65 5.64
N PRO A 144 -12.29 7.88 5.73
CA PRO A 144 -13.26 8.22 6.75
C PRO A 144 -14.50 7.30 6.78
N LEU A 145 -14.91 6.77 5.63
CA LEU A 145 -16.03 5.84 5.52
C LEU A 145 -15.64 4.41 5.94
N LEU A 146 -14.41 3.98 5.66
CA LEU A 146 -13.96 2.59 5.84
C LEU A 146 -13.28 2.31 7.17
N GLN A 147 -12.56 3.29 7.74
CA GLN A 147 -11.65 3.07 8.89
C GLN A 147 -12.35 2.62 10.17
N SER A 148 -13.64 2.94 10.32
CA SER A 148 -14.42 2.59 11.53
C SER A 148 -15.20 1.28 11.40
N LEU A 149 -15.17 0.64 10.24
CA LEU A 149 -15.94 -0.57 9.99
C LEU A 149 -15.17 -1.81 10.47
N GLU A 150 -15.86 -2.78 11.05
CA GLU A 150 -15.26 -4.07 11.36
C GLU A 150 -15.71 -5.14 10.35
N PRO A 151 -14.90 -6.17 10.05
CA PRO A 151 -15.29 -7.28 9.18
C PRO A 151 -16.58 -7.99 9.64
N ILE A 152 -16.88 -7.97 10.94
CA ILE A 152 -18.08 -8.59 11.50
C ILE A 152 -19.37 -7.77 11.24
N ASP A 153 -19.25 -6.47 10.97
CA ASP A 153 -20.41 -5.57 10.81
C ASP A 153 -20.86 -5.44 9.35
N VAL A 154 -20.07 -5.97 8.41
CA VAL A 154 -20.33 -5.84 6.97
C VAL A 154 -20.66 -7.17 6.28
N VAL A 155 -21.47 -7.09 5.23
CA VAL A 155 -21.85 -8.23 4.40
C VAL A 155 -20.75 -8.64 3.41
N ALA A 156 -19.70 -7.82 3.25
CA ALA A 156 -18.57 -8.10 2.37
C ALA A 156 -17.22 -7.83 3.08
N PRO A 157 -16.85 -8.63 4.09
CA PRO A 157 -15.64 -8.42 4.90
C PRO A 157 -14.34 -8.45 4.08
N ALA A 158 -14.23 -9.33 3.10
CA ALA A 158 -13.08 -9.38 2.20
C ALA A 158 -12.92 -8.09 1.38
N GLU A 159 -14.04 -7.47 0.96
CA GLU A 159 -14.01 -6.19 0.25
C GLU A 159 -13.58 -5.05 1.17
N LEU A 160 -14.07 -5.04 2.42
CA LEU A 160 -13.64 -4.06 3.42
C LEU A 160 -12.12 -4.09 3.60
N LEU A 161 -11.56 -5.25 3.96
CA LEU A 161 -10.12 -5.40 4.21
C LEU A 161 -9.30 -5.05 2.96
N PHE A 162 -9.75 -5.47 1.78
CA PHE A 162 -9.06 -5.17 0.53
C PHE A 162 -9.06 -3.67 0.20
N TYR A 163 -10.22 -3.02 0.19
CA TYR A 163 -10.34 -1.61 -0.21
C TYR A 163 -9.76 -0.67 0.85
N ARG A 164 -9.91 -0.99 2.13
CA ARG A 164 -9.31 -0.22 3.22
C ARG A 164 -7.79 -0.38 3.28
N GLY A 165 -7.28 -1.61 3.14
CA GLY A 165 -5.85 -1.86 2.95
C GLY A 165 -5.27 -1.15 1.72
N ALA A 166 -6.03 -1.06 0.62
CA ALA A 166 -5.64 -0.28 -0.55
C ALA A 166 -5.56 1.22 -0.30
N CYS A 167 -6.47 1.79 0.47
CA CYS A 167 -6.35 3.16 0.91
C CYS A 167 -5.11 3.38 1.78
N TYR A 168 -4.88 2.52 2.78
CA TYR A 168 -3.74 2.67 3.68
C TYR A 168 -2.41 2.56 2.94
N HIS A 169 -2.31 1.62 2.00
CA HIS A 169 -1.14 1.48 1.11
C HIS A 169 -0.90 2.76 0.30
N ALA A 170 -1.93 3.29 -0.36
CA ALA A 170 -1.81 4.49 -1.18
C ALA A 170 -1.47 5.75 -0.37
N LEU A 171 -1.91 5.81 0.89
CA LEU A 171 -1.66 6.93 1.80
C LEU A 171 -0.41 6.75 2.66
N LEU A 172 0.38 5.69 2.43
CA LEU A 172 1.59 5.37 3.18
C LEU A 172 1.38 5.15 4.68
N LYS A 173 0.19 4.67 5.04
CA LYS A 173 -0.15 4.18 6.38
C LYS A 173 0.29 2.72 6.50
N LYS A 174 1.60 2.55 6.70
CA LYS A 174 2.29 1.25 6.55
C LYS A 174 1.71 0.17 7.45
N ASP A 175 1.58 0.46 8.74
CA ASP A 175 1.19 -0.55 9.74
C ASP A 175 -0.27 -0.95 9.51
N GLU A 176 -1.17 0.01 9.30
CA GLU A 176 -2.58 -0.26 9.03
C GLU A 176 -2.78 -1.01 7.70
N ALA A 177 -1.96 -0.73 6.69
CA ALA A 177 -1.98 -1.48 5.43
C ALA A 177 -1.52 -2.93 5.64
N ILE A 178 -0.48 -3.15 6.45
CA ILE A 178 0.00 -4.50 6.75
C ILE A 178 -1.06 -5.28 7.51
N ASP A 179 -1.70 -4.67 8.51
CA ASP A 179 -2.72 -5.31 9.33
C ASP A 179 -3.91 -5.78 8.48
N ASP A 180 -4.53 -4.87 7.71
CA ASP A 180 -5.69 -5.20 6.87
C ASP A 180 -5.37 -6.23 5.79
N LEU A 181 -4.25 -6.08 5.08
CA LEU A 181 -3.89 -6.98 3.99
C LEU A 181 -3.45 -8.36 4.51
N SER A 182 -2.79 -8.41 5.67
CA SER A 182 -2.43 -9.69 6.31
C SER A 182 -3.69 -10.40 6.82
N ALA A 183 -4.61 -9.67 7.45
CA ALA A 183 -5.91 -10.20 7.85
C ALA A 183 -6.67 -10.77 6.64
N LEU A 184 -6.74 -10.03 5.53
CA LEU A 184 -7.37 -10.50 4.30
C LEU A 184 -6.79 -11.84 3.82
N LEU A 185 -5.47 -11.99 3.87
CA LEU A 185 -4.78 -13.19 3.39
C LEU A 185 -4.89 -14.41 4.32
N GLN A 186 -5.36 -14.26 5.55
CA GLN A 186 -5.70 -15.40 6.42
C GLN A 186 -6.72 -16.34 5.74
N ARG A 187 -7.58 -15.79 4.86
CA ARG A 187 -8.57 -16.56 4.06
C ARG A 187 -8.30 -16.51 2.56
N LYS A 188 -7.02 -16.51 2.16
CA LYS A 188 -6.59 -16.41 0.76
C LYS A 188 -7.32 -17.36 -0.20
N ALA A 189 -7.68 -18.57 0.23
CA ALA A 189 -8.35 -19.58 -0.61
C ALA A 189 -9.85 -19.29 -0.85
N GLU A 190 -10.48 -18.48 0.01
CA GLU A 190 -11.92 -18.21 -0.01
C GLU A 190 -12.27 -16.86 -0.68
N ILE A 191 -11.28 -15.96 -0.80
CA ILE A 191 -11.47 -14.63 -1.38
C ILE A 191 -11.25 -14.64 -2.91
N PRO A 192 -11.79 -13.63 -3.64
CA PRO A 192 -11.51 -13.48 -5.05
C PRO A 192 -10.01 -13.44 -5.36
N GLN A 193 -9.57 -14.19 -6.38
CA GLN A 193 -8.14 -14.31 -6.73
C GLN A 193 -7.47 -12.95 -6.98
N ARG A 194 -8.19 -11.99 -7.56
CA ARG A 194 -7.71 -10.63 -7.78
C ARG A 194 -7.35 -9.91 -6.48
N PHE A 195 -8.10 -10.13 -5.39
CA PHE A 195 -7.81 -9.52 -4.11
C PHE A 195 -6.59 -10.19 -3.49
N ALA A 196 -6.56 -11.52 -3.48
CA ALA A 196 -5.41 -12.27 -2.98
C ALA A 196 -4.09 -11.84 -3.66
N ARG A 197 -4.06 -11.82 -5.00
CA ARG A 197 -2.85 -11.45 -5.74
C ARG A 197 -2.41 -10.01 -5.53
N THR A 198 -3.36 -9.09 -5.58
CA THR A 198 -3.04 -7.67 -5.38
C THR A 198 -2.60 -7.41 -3.94
N ALA A 199 -3.23 -8.03 -2.94
CA ALA A 199 -2.84 -7.91 -1.53
C ALA A 199 -1.44 -8.48 -1.27
N GLU A 200 -1.08 -9.63 -1.85
CA GLU A 200 0.28 -10.18 -1.79
C GLU A 200 1.32 -9.20 -2.34
N LEU A 201 1.04 -8.59 -3.50
CA LEU A 201 1.93 -7.61 -4.12
C LEU A 201 2.06 -6.35 -3.27
N MET A 202 0.94 -5.84 -2.75
CA MET A 202 0.93 -4.65 -1.90
C MET A 202 1.67 -4.87 -0.58
N LEU A 203 1.52 -6.04 0.04
CA LEU A 203 2.28 -6.40 1.25
C LEU A 203 3.77 -6.47 0.98
N ALA A 204 4.17 -7.20 -0.07
CA ALA A 204 5.57 -7.30 -0.45
C ALA A 204 6.19 -5.93 -0.80
N ASP A 205 5.37 -5.01 -1.31
CA ASP A 205 5.75 -3.65 -1.66
C ASP A 205 5.88 -2.72 -0.43
N ILE A 206 4.93 -2.76 0.51
CA ILE A 206 4.90 -1.81 1.65
C ILE A 206 5.70 -2.29 2.86
N GLN A 207 5.86 -3.59 3.08
CA GLN A 207 6.63 -4.14 4.19
C GLN A 207 8.08 -3.64 4.29
N PRO A 208 8.88 -3.60 3.19
CA PRO A 208 10.26 -3.13 3.25
C PRO A 208 10.40 -1.61 3.33
N LEU A 209 9.29 -0.85 3.24
CA LEU A 209 9.32 0.61 3.28
C LEU A 209 9.98 1.09 4.57
N LYS A 210 10.97 1.97 4.43
CA LYS A 210 11.66 2.60 5.55
C LYS A 210 11.31 4.07 5.60
N GLU A 211 11.03 4.55 6.80
CA GLU A 211 10.92 5.98 7.07
C GLU A 211 12.22 6.69 6.71
N ASP A 212 12.10 7.91 6.21
CA ASP A 212 13.18 8.78 5.74
C ASP A 212 14.08 8.09 4.72
N SER A 213 13.51 7.28 3.83
CA SER A 213 14.21 6.65 2.70
C SER A 213 13.84 7.29 1.37
N LEU A 214 14.72 7.18 0.38
CA LEU A 214 14.42 7.67 -0.98
C LEU A 214 13.18 7.00 -1.58
N ASP A 215 12.89 5.76 -1.20
CA ASP A 215 11.67 5.06 -1.61
C ASP A 215 10.41 5.70 -1.03
N GLU A 216 10.44 6.05 0.27
CA GLU A 216 9.35 6.81 0.89
C GLU A 216 9.13 8.15 0.17
N ILE A 217 10.20 8.90 -0.09
CA ILE A 217 10.11 10.19 -0.79
C ILE A 217 9.51 10.02 -2.19
N ALA A 218 9.94 9.02 -2.96
CA ALA A 218 9.38 8.74 -4.28
C ALA A 218 7.87 8.43 -4.21
N ARG A 219 7.43 7.71 -3.18
CA ARG A 219 6.00 7.44 -2.95
C ARG A 219 5.23 8.69 -2.53
N LEU A 220 5.80 9.55 -1.70
CA LEU A 220 5.22 10.85 -1.35
C LEU A 220 5.02 11.71 -2.61
N MET A 221 6.01 11.76 -3.51
CA MET A 221 5.91 12.47 -4.79
C MET A 221 4.80 11.88 -5.68
N ASN A 222 4.63 10.56 -5.70
CA ASN A 222 3.54 9.91 -6.43
C ASN A 222 2.17 10.27 -5.84
N ASP A 223 2.05 10.39 -4.51
CA ASP A 223 0.81 10.86 -3.86
C ASP A 223 0.50 12.32 -4.22
N VAL A 224 1.51 13.20 -4.24
CA VAL A 224 1.36 14.59 -4.71
C VAL A 224 0.87 14.60 -6.16
N SER A 225 1.49 13.82 -7.05
CA SER A 225 1.05 13.70 -8.45
C SER A 225 -0.39 13.24 -8.55
N ARG A 226 -0.79 12.24 -7.76
CA ARG A 226 -2.20 11.77 -7.71
C ARG A 226 -3.14 12.91 -7.32
N ARG A 227 -2.81 13.67 -6.28
CA ARG A 227 -3.65 14.77 -5.80
C ARG A 227 -3.79 15.87 -6.87
N LEU A 228 -2.71 16.21 -7.55
CA LEU A 228 -2.69 17.16 -8.66
C LEU A 228 -3.51 16.66 -9.86
N ASP A 229 -3.40 15.36 -10.23
CA ASP A 229 -4.23 14.74 -11.29
C ASP A 229 -5.74 14.86 -10.97
N LEU A 230 -6.10 14.80 -9.69
CA LEU A 230 -7.46 14.98 -9.19
C LEU A 230 -7.89 16.45 -9.08
N GLY A 231 -7.06 17.39 -9.56
CA GLY A 231 -7.32 18.83 -9.51
C GLY A 231 -7.18 19.45 -8.12
N ARG A 232 -6.48 18.79 -7.19
CA ARG A 232 -6.24 19.31 -5.84
C ARG A 232 -4.89 20.00 -5.80
N ALA A 233 -4.89 21.29 -5.51
CA ALA A 233 -3.68 22.10 -5.31
C ALA A 233 -3.79 22.98 -4.05
N GLY A 234 -4.59 22.55 -3.07
CA GLY A 234 -4.76 23.27 -1.80
C GLY A 234 -3.69 22.94 -0.77
N ASP A 235 -3.86 23.50 0.43
CA ASP A 235 -2.90 23.38 1.55
C ASP A 235 -2.42 21.95 1.85
N PRO A 236 -3.27 20.90 1.83
CA PRO A 236 -2.81 19.53 2.10
C PRO A 236 -1.80 19.00 1.08
N VAL A 237 -1.76 19.54 -0.14
CA VAL A 237 -0.76 19.18 -1.16
C VAL A 237 0.54 19.92 -0.89
N VAL A 238 0.45 21.22 -0.59
CA VAL A 238 1.61 22.07 -0.25
C VAL A 238 2.33 21.55 0.98
N GLU A 239 1.61 21.14 2.03
CA GLU A 239 2.20 20.51 3.21
C GLU A 239 2.95 19.22 2.87
N ARG A 240 2.41 18.42 1.95
CA ARG A 240 3.05 17.17 1.50
C ARG A 240 4.31 17.43 0.68
N GLU A 241 4.28 18.45 -0.17
CA GLU A 241 5.46 18.92 -0.90
C GLU A 241 6.55 19.44 0.05
N GLN A 242 6.17 20.18 1.09
CA GLN A 242 7.12 20.63 2.11
C GLN A 242 7.74 19.46 2.88
N GLN A 243 6.94 18.46 3.27
CA GLN A 243 7.45 17.23 3.89
C GLN A 243 8.50 16.52 3.01
N ILE A 244 8.31 16.53 1.70
CA ILE A 244 9.28 15.96 0.74
C ILE A 244 10.59 16.76 0.77
N ILE A 245 10.51 18.09 0.73
CA ILE A 245 11.68 18.98 0.78
C ILE A 245 12.44 18.76 2.08
N ASP A 246 11.75 18.78 3.22
CA ASP A 246 12.37 18.62 4.54
C ASP A 246 13.11 17.29 4.68
N LYS A 247 12.52 16.19 4.17
CA LYS A 247 13.17 14.86 4.17
C LYS A 247 14.39 14.83 3.26
N LEU A 248 14.34 15.47 2.09
CA LEU A 248 15.48 15.55 1.17
C LEU A 248 16.62 16.39 1.77
N ASP A 249 16.33 17.52 2.39
CA ASP A 249 17.32 18.37 3.04
C ASP A 249 18.02 17.61 4.17
N GLN A 250 17.27 16.90 5.01
CA GLN A 250 17.85 16.05 6.06
C GLN A 250 18.77 14.95 5.50
N MET A 251 18.44 14.37 4.34
CA MET A 251 19.32 13.40 3.68
C MET A 251 20.61 14.05 3.15
N ILE A 252 20.51 15.24 2.57
CA ILE A 252 21.66 16.00 2.08
C ILE A 252 22.60 16.30 3.25
N GLU A 253 22.07 16.80 4.37
CA GLU A 253 22.85 17.06 5.59
C GLU A 253 23.58 15.80 6.09
N LYS A 254 22.87 14.66 6.20
CA LYS A 254 23.47 13.38 6.61
C LYS A 254 24.59 12.93 5.67
N MET A 255 24.43 13.12 4.36
CA MET A 255 25.47 12.77 3.37
C MET A 255 26.68 13.70 3.46
N GLU A 256 26.46 15.00 3.64
CA GLU A 256 27.55 15.96 3.82
C GLU A 256 28.36 15.68 5.09
N GLU A 257 27.69 15.32 6.19
CA GLU A 257 28.36 14.92 7.43
C GLU A 257 29.19 13.65 7.25
N GLN A 258 28.63 12.62 6.60
CA GLN A 258 29.35 11.38 6.29
C GLN A 258 30.58 11.66 5.42
N GLN A 259 30.47 12.55 4.42
CA GLN A 259 31.58 12.93 3.56
C GLN A 259 32.70 13.65 4.34
N LYS A 260 32.33 14.56 5.25
CA LYS A 260 33.29 15.26 6.14
C LYS A 260 34.01 14.27 7.06
N GLN A 261 33.31 13.29 7.64
CA GLN A 261 33.90 12.26 8.48
C GLN A 261 34.85 11.34 7.68
N GLN A 262 34.48 10.93 6.46
CA GLN A 262 35.35 10.13 5.60
C GLN A 262 36.65 10.86 5.23
N GLN A 263 36.57 12.18 5.00
CA GLN A 263 37.75 13.01 4.73
C GLN A 263 38.70 13.10 5.93
N GLN A 264 38.16 13.25 7.15
CA GLN A 264 38.99 13.27 8.37
C GLN A 264 39.66 11.91 8.63
N GLN A 265 38.97 10.80 8.36
CA GLN A 265 39.53 9.46 8.57
C GLN A 265 40.66 9.13 7.57
N MET A 266 40.58 9.61 6.32
CA MET A 266 41.67 9.51 5.35
C MET A 266 42.91 10.34 5.76
N GLN A 267 42.73 11.46 6.46
CA GLN A 267 43.84 12.28 6.97
C GLN A 267 44.57 11.61 8.15
N GLN A 268 43.88 10.78 8.93
CA GLN A 268 44.46 10.07 10.08
C GLN A 268 45.13 8.73 9.68
N ALA A 269 44.66 8.07 8.62
CA ALA A 269 45.30 6.86 8.08
C ALA A 269 46.65 7.14 7.37
N GLN A 270 46.94 8.39 7.01
CA GLN A 270 48.23 8.79 6.44
C GLN A 270 49.28 9.13 7.53
N SER A 271 48.94 9.11 8.82
CA SER A 271 49.87 9.38 9.93
C SER A 271 50.50 8.13 10.57
N GLY A 272 50.26 6.92 10.03
CA GLY A 272 50.75 5.65 10.58
C GLY A 272 51.87 4.95 9.79
N GLY A 273 52.27 5.48 8.64
CA GLY A 273 53.29 4.88 7.77
C GLY A 273 54.61 5.65 7.81
N GLN A 274 55.63 5.10 8.48
CA GLN A 274 56.97 5.65 8.51
C GLN A 274 57.61 5.66 7.11
N GLY A 275 58.03 6.85 6.65
CA GLY A 275 59.08 6.99 5.64
C GLY A 275 58.69 7.71 4.35
N GLY A 276 58.70 9.03 4.36
CA GLY A 276 58.65 9.84 3.14
C GLY A 276 58.39 11.31 3.46
N SER A 277 59.43 12.15 3.34
CA SER A 277 59.39 13.60 3.58
C SER A 277 58.22 14.26 2.84
N GLN A 278 57.22 14.75 3.59
CA GLN A 278 56.07 15.46 3.03
C GLN A 278 55.97 16.88 3.63
N SER A 279 56.03 17.86 2.74
CA SER A 279 55.98 19.30 3.00
C SER A 279 54.65 19.72 3.63
N LYS A 280 54.71 20.65 4.59
CA LYS A 280 53.52 21.28 5.16
C LYS A 280 52.75 22.05 4.06
N PRO A 281 51.40 21.96 4.01
CA PRO A 281 50.60 22.81 3.13
C PRO A 281 50.72 24.28 3.56
N MET A 282 50.71 25.20 2.60
CA MET A 282 50.83 26.63 2.88
C MET A 282 49.58 27.15 3.59
N GLU A 283 49.80 27.94 4.65
CA GLU A 283 48.73 28.53 5.47
C GLU A 283 47.92 29.59 4.72
N ASP A 284 48.48 30.21 3.67
CA ASP A 284 47.82 31.18 2.81
C ASP A 284 48.00 30.86 1.31
N SER A 285 46.96 31.18 0.51
CA SER A 285 46.97 31.04 -0.95
C SER A 285 47.86 32.09 -1.62
N GLN A 286 49.17 31.95 -1.46
CA GLN A 286 50.15 32.70 -2.22
C GLN A 286 50.71 31.84 -3.35
N ILE A 287 51.09 32.48 -4.46
CA ILE A 287 51.79 31.80 -5.56
C ILE A 287 53.10 31.25 -4.99
N ALA A 288 53.12 29.95 -4.74
CA ALA A 288 54.31 29.23 -4.31
C ALA A 288 55.32 29.27 -5.47
N GLY A 289 56.32 30.14 -5.38
CA GLY A 289 57.35 30.36 -6.40
C GLY A 289 58.34 29.20 -6.58
N GLY A 290 57.85 27.96 -6.52
CA GLY A 290 58.63 26.75 -6.76
C GLY A 290 58.81 26.50 -8.25
N SER A 291 60.04 26.62 -8.74
CA SER A 291 60.41 26.04 -10.04
C SER A 291 60.65 24.54 -9.83
N GLY A 292 59.57 23.76 -9.88
CA GLY A 292 59.66 22.31 -9.97
C GLY A 292 60.05 21.89 -11.39
N PRO A 293 60.72 20.75 -11.61
CA PRO A 293 61.19 20.29 -12.92
C PRO A 293 60.07 20.06 -13.97
N GLY A 294 58.80 20.33 -13.65
CA GLY A 294 57.68 20.20 -14.58
C GLY A 294 57.29 18.75 -14.89
N ASP A 295 57.94 17.77 -14.25
CA ASP A 295 57.59 16.36 -14.39
C ASP A 295 56.36 16.04 -13.54
N VAL A 296 55.21 16.32 -14.15
CA VAL A 296 53.93 15.79 -13.70
C VAL A 296 53.79 14.36 -14.19
N ASP A 297 53.57 13.41 -13.27
CA ASP A 297 53.10 12.08 -13.66
C ASP A 297 51.77 12.27 -14.38
N ARG A 298 51.78 12.07 -15.71
CA ARG A 298 50.55 12.05 -16.50
C ARG A 298 49.72 10.91 -15.97
N LYS A 299 48.70 11.22 -15.16
CA LYS A 299 47.66 10.28 -14.79
C LYS A 299 47.19 9.63 -16.09
N LYS A 300 47.35 8.30 -16.21
CA LYS A 300 46.86 7.53 -17.35
C LYS A 300 45.33 7.58 -17.33
N LEU A 301 44.79 8.70 -17.77
CA LEU A 301 43.44 8.82 -18.29
C LEU A 301 43.50 8.07 -19.62
N GLY A 302 43.37 6.74 -19.60
CA GLY A 302 43.23 5.99 -20.83
C GLY A 302 42.04 6.57 -21.59
N ASP A 303 42.25 7.00 -22.85
CA ASP A 303 41.30 7.66 -23.77
C ASP A 303 39.92 7.93 -23.15
N ARG A 304 39.87 8.88 -22.21
CA ARG A 304 38.61 9.39 -21.67
C ARG A 304 38.15 10.55 -22.54
N ASP A 305 37.90 10.21 -23.80
CA ASP A 305 37.09 11.02 -24.69
C ASP A 305 35.78 10.29 -24.91
N GLY A 306 34.74 10.83 -24.27
CA GLY A 306 33.36 10.55 -24.60
C GLY A 306 32.80 9.25 -24.04
N TRP A 307 31.71 9.37 -23.30
CA TRP A 307 30.70 8.32 -23.21
C TRP A 307 30.51 7.69 -24.61
N GLY A 308 30.89 6.41 -24.79
CA GLY A 308 30.59 5.68 -26.03
C GLY A 308 31.69 4.83 -26.68
N ASN A 309 32.89 4.69 -26.11
CA ASN A 309 33.94 3.88 -26.72
C ASN A 309 33.84 2.37 -26.38
N LEU A 310 32.73 1.74 -26.80
CA LEU A 310 32.71 0.28 -26.96
C LEU A 310 33.72 -0.13 -28.06
N PRO A 311 34.49 -1.21 -27.87
CA PRO A 311 35.33 -1.79 -28.92
C PRO A 311 34.53 -1.99 -30.21
N PRO A 312 35.12 -1.80 -31.41
CA PRO A 312 34.38 -1.78 -32.67
C PRO A 312 33.39 -2.94 -32.88
N ALA A 313 33.78 -4.15 -32.46
CA ALA A 313 32.93 -5.34 -32.54
C ALA A 313 31.68 -5.25 -31.63
N GLN A 314 31.83 -4.80 -30.38
CA GLN A 314 30.73 -4.69 -29.43
C GLN A 314 29.77 -3.54 -29.79
N ARG A 315 30.28 -2.52 -30.48
CA ARG A 315 29.47 -1.42 -31.01
C ARG A 315 28.52 -1.89 -32.11
N GLN A 316 29.01 -2.72 -33.03
CA GLN A 316 28.18 -3.29 -34.10
C GLN A 316 27.13 -4.27 -33.55
N GLU A 317 27.46 -5.03 -32.53
CA GLU A 317 26.50 -5.90 -31.84
C GLU A 317 25.41 -5.10 -31.12
N ALA A 318 25.79 -4.03 -30.41
CA ALA A 318 24.84 -3.13 -29.76
C ALA A 318 23.93 -2.43 -30.77
N LEU A 319 24.46 -1.99 -31.92
CA LEU A 319 23.67 -1.38 -32.99
C LEU A 319 22.69 -2.38 -33.62
N GLN A 320 23.08 -3.64 -33.80
CA GLN A 320 22.16 -4.68 -34.29
C GLN A 320 21.03 -4.95 -33.30
N LYS A 321 21.34 -5.08 -32.00
CA LYS A 321 20.33 -5.28 -30.94
C LYS A 321 19.36 -4.10 -30.83
N ILE A 322 19.87 -2.86 -30.81
CA ILE A 322 19.02 -1.65 -30.77
C ILE A 322 18.15 -1.55 -32.03
N SER A 323 18.64 -1.99 -33.20
CA SER A 323 17.87 -1.96 -34.44
C SER A 323 16.74 -3.00 -34.53
N GLN A 324 16.80 -4.07 -33.72
CA GLN A 324 15.76 -5.09 -33.63
C GLN A 324 14.58 -4.63 -32.76
N ASP A 325 14.84 -3.80 -31.74
CA ASP A 325 13.85 -3.40 -30.74
C ASP A 325 13.22 -2.02 -31.01
N LEU A 326 13.75 -1.21 -31.94
CA LEU A 326 13.24 0.14 -32.23
C LEU A 326 12.36 0.24 -33.49
N PRO A 327 11.22 0.98 -33.43
CA PRO A 327 10.41 1.34 -34.59
C PRO A 327 11.19 2.06 -35.71
N THR A 328 10.82 1.84 -36.97
CA THR A 328 11.56 2.24 -38.18
C THR A 328 11.89 3.74 -38.28
N HIS A 329 11.10 4.62 -37.69
CA HIS A 329 11.31 6.08 -37.77
C HIS A 329 12.49 6.59 -36.93
N TYR A 330 12.95 5.83 -35.92
CA TYR A 330 14.15 6.20 -35.16
C TYR A 330 15.46 5.88 -35.89
N ARG A 331 15.41 5.05 -36.94
CA ARG A 331 16.60 4.66 -37.72
C ARG A 331 17.23 5.87 -38.41
N GLU A 332 16.42 6.71 -39.04
CA GLU A 332 16.88 7.87 -39.79
C GLU A 332 17.54 8.92 -38.89
N ALA A 333 17.01 9.13 -37.69
CA ALA A 333 17.57 10.06 -36.71
C ALA A 333 18.92 9.59 -36.18
N ILE A 334 19.06 8.28 -35.91
CA ILE A 334 20.30 7.66 -35.43
C ILE A 334 21.38 7.70 -36.52
N GLU A 335 21.04 7.39 -37.77
CA GLU A 335 21.96 7.47 -38.91
C GLU A 335 22.45 8.91 -39.16
N ALA A 336 21.55 9.90 -39.07
CA ALA A 336 21.91 11.31 -39.21
C ALA A 336 22.90 11.76 -38.12
N TYR A 337 22.70 11.32 -36.87
CA TYR A 337 23.60 11.61 -35.76
C TYR A 337 24.99 10.99 -35.98
N PHE A 338 25.08 9.72 -36.35
CA PHE A 338 26.37 9.06 -36.59
C PHE A 338 27.10 9.61 -37.81
N ARG A 339 26.37 9.99 -38.86
CA ARG A 339 26.95 10.64 -40.04
C ARG A 339 27.57 11.99 -39.67
N LYS A 340 26.90 12.79 -38.83
CA LYS A 340 27.43 14.07 -38.31
C LYS A 340 28.67 13.86 -37.44
N LEU A 341 28.63 12.87 -36.53
CA LEU A 341 29.75 12.56 -35.64
C LEU A 341 31.01 12.08 -36.40
N ALA A 342 30.82 11.33 -37.49
CA ALA A 342 31.93 10.87 -38.34
C ALA A 342 32.56 12.01 -39.15
N THR A 343 31.79 13.03 -39.52
CA THR A 343 32.31 14.23 -40.20
C THR A 343 32.99 15.21 -39.25
N GLU A 344 32.63 15.20 -37.96
CA GLU A 344 33.19 16.10 -36.93
C GLU A 344 34.58 15.65 -36.43
N LYS A 345 34.99 14.42 -36.75
CA LYS A 345 36.29 13.85 -36.35
C LYS A 345 37.39 14.00 -37.42
N ARG A 346 37.35 15.05 -38.22
CA ARG A 346 38.38 15.35 -39.24
C ARG A 346 39.02 16.72 -39.06
#